data_AF-A0A2E6T7G8-F1
#
_entry.id   AF-A0A2E6T7G8-F1
#
_cell.length_a   1.000
_cell.length_b   1.000
_cell.length_c   1.000
_cell.angle_alpha   90.00
_cell.angle_beta   90.00
_cell.angle_gamma   90.00
#
_symmetry.space_group_name_H-M   'P 1'
#
loop_
_entity.id
_entity.type
_entity.pdbx_description
1 polymer ?
#
loop_
_entity_poly.entity_id
_entity_poly.type
_entity_poly.pdbx_seq_one_letter_code
_entity_poly.pdbx_strand_id
1 'polypeptide(L)' 'MHPEDAAFYGVSAGDRMKLKIGGPCAVSFDEMLVRVDDSFKLEVHIDTDEGNAVNLKPDTYCELAK' A
#
# COMPACT_ATOMS: atom_id res chain seq x y z
N MET A 1 -3.22 0.24 8.68
CA MET A 1 -2.42 1.41 9.11
C MET A 1 -2.99 1.96 10.41
N HIS A 2 -2.15 2.58 11.25
CA HIS A 2 -2.58 3.20 12.51
C HIS A 2 -3.42 4.46 12.21
N PRO A 3 -4.29 4.95 13.12
CA PRO A 3 -5.01 6.21 12.89
C PRO A 3 -4.11 7.42 12.62
N GLU A 4 -2.91 7.45 13.18
CA GLU A 4 -1.93 8.52 12.90
C GLU A 4 -1.44 8.49 11.45
N ASP A 5 -1.21 7.30 10.88
CA ASP A 5 -0.87 7.15 9.46
C ASP A 5 -2.05 7.61 8.59
N ALA A 6 -3.27 7.20 8.95
CA ALA A 6 -4.49 7.56 8.23
C ALA A 6 -4.69 9.08 8.23
N ALA A 7 -4.42 9.75 9.36
CA ALA A 7 -4.43 11.21 9.46
C ALA A 7 -3.34 11.86 8.60
N PHE A 8 -2.12 11.31 8.59
CA PHE A 8 -1.01 11.79 7.75
C PHE A 8 -1.36 11.74 6.25
N TYR A 9 -1.97 10.64 5.80
CA TYR A 9 -2.40 10.48 4.40
C TYR A 9 -3.76 11.14 4.10
N GLY A 10 -4.48 11.64 5.10
CA GLY A 10 -5.80 12.24 4.94
C GLY A 10 -6.87 11.26 4.45
N VAL A 11 -6.85 10.02 4.95
CA VAL A 11 -7.78 8.93 4.60
C VAL A 11 -8.47 8.37 5.84
N SER A 12 -9.62 7.72 5.63
CA SER A 12 -10.42 7.05 6.67
C SER A 12 -10.58 5.55 6.37
N ALA A 13 -11.00 4.77 7.37
CA ALA A 13 -11.35 3.37 7.16
C ALA A 13 -12.44 3.24 6.08
N GLY A 14 -12.22 2.35 5.11
CA GLY A 14 -13.13 2.17 3.97
C GLY A 14 -12.79 3.00 2.74
N ASP A 15 -11.88 3.98 2.84
CA ASP A 15 -11.38 4.74 1.69
C ASP A 15 -10.52 3.87 0.76
N ARG A 16 -10.08 4.48 -0.34
CA ARG A 16 -9.27 3.87 -1.38
C ARG A 16 -7.98 4.66 -1.55
N MET A 17 -6.89 3.95 -1.80
CA MET A 17 -5.56 4.51 -2.07
C MET A 17 -4.92 3.82 -3.27
N LYS A 18 -3.88 4.46 -3.79
CA LYS A 18 -3.01 3.93 -4.83
C LYS A 18 -1.68 3.47 -4.22
N LEU A 19 -1.28 2.23 -4.51
CA LEU A 19 0.08 1.74 -4.25
C LEU A 19 0.87 1.76 -5.55
N LYS A 20 1.92 2.57 -5.61
CA LYS A 20 2.89 2.55 -6.71
C LYS A 20 4.08 1.70 -6.32
N ILE A 21 4.43 0.75 -7.17
CA ILE A 21 5.60 -0.12 -7.00
C ILE A 21 6.56 0.15 -8.16
N GLY A 22 7.82 0.45 -7.84
CA GLY A 22 8.87 0.73 -8.82
C GLY A 22 9.55 -0.52 -9.37
N GLY A 23 10.69 -0.33 -10.03
CA GLY A 23 11.52 -1.42 -10.57
C GLY A 23 11.18 -1.79 -12.02
N PRO A 24 11.76 -2.90 -12.53
CA PRO A 24 11.65 -3.29 -13.95
C PRO A 24 10.23 -3.74 -14.35
N CYS A 25 9.40 -4.12 -13.37
CA CYS A 25 8.01 -4.52 -13.56
C CYS A 25 7.09 -3.55 -12.80
N ALA A 26 7.34 -2.25 -12.93
CA ALA A 26 6.60 -1.22 -12.21
C ALA A 26 5.10 -1.24 -12.55
N VAL A 27 4.27 -1.19 -11.50
CA VAL A 27 2.80 -1.22 -11.58
C VAL A 27 2.23 -0.26 -10.55
N SER A 28 1.02 0.24 -10.81
CA SER A 28 0.19 0.89 -9.79
C SER A 28 -1.03 0.02 -9.52
N PHE A 29 -1.22 -0.35 -8.25
CA PHE A 29 -2.47 -0.94 -7.77
C PHE A 29 -3.38 0.21 -7.33
N ASP A 30 -4.48 0.37 -8.06
CA ASP A 30 -5.50 1.36 -7.77
C ASP A 30 -6.58 0.74 -6.88
N GLU A 31 -7.37 1.57 -6.22
CA GLU A 31 -8.50 1.14 -5.39
C GLU A 31 -8.13 0.19 -4.22
N MET A 32 -6.94 0.36 -3.63
CA MET A 32 -6.52 -0.39 -2.45
C MET A 32 -7.35 0.03 -1.23
N LEU A 33 -8.04 -0.92 -0.59
CA LEU A 33 -8.87 -0.67 0.59
C LEU A 33 -8.03 -0.23 1.79
N VAL A 34 -8.37 0.92 2.38
CA VAL A 34 -7.79 1.40 3.63
C VAL A 34 -8.46 0.73 4.82
N ARG A 35 -7.65 0.10 5.67
CA ARG A 35 -8.05 -0.45 6.97
C ARG A 35 -7.30 0.27 8.08
N VAL A 36 -8.05 0.80 9.05
CA VAL A 36 -7.52 1.58 10.18
C VAL A 36 -7.86 0.87 11.48
N ASP A 37 -6.85 0.67 12.32
CA ASP A 37 -6.95 0.05 13.64
C ASP A 37 -5.73 0.46 14.50
N ASP A 38 -5.91 0.69 15.79
CA ASP A 38 -4.84 1.09 16.72
C ASP A 38 -3.75 0.02 16.88
N SER A 39 -4.04 -1.24 16.56
CA SER A 39 -3.07 -2.34 16.62
C SER A 39 -2.25 -2.51 15.33
N PHE A 40 -2.56 -1.76 14.26
CA PHE A 40 -1.92 -1.94 12.96
C PHE A 40 -0.68 -1.07 12.77
N LYS A 41 0.31 -1.61 12.07
CA LYS A 41 1.42 -0.84 11.49
C LYS A 41 1.05 -0.34 10.10
N LEU A 42 1.82 0.62 9.57
CA LEU A 42 1.72 1.01 8.17
C LEU A 42 2.30 -0.11 7.30
N GLU A 43 1.43 -0.86 6.65
CA GLU A 43 1.78 -1.95 5.76
C GLU A 43 0.71 -2.12 4.68
N VAL A 44 1.10 -2.70 3.55
CA VAL A 44 0.19 -3.14 2.49
C VAL A 44 0.28 -4.65 2.38
N HIS A 45 -0.87 -5.31 2.32
CA HIS A 45 -0.95 -6.75 2.10
C HIS A 45 -1.24 -6.98 0.63
N ILE A 46 -0.29 -7.62 -0.04
CA ILE A 46 -0.46 -8.21 -1.37
C ILE A 46 -0.13 -9.70 -1.27
N ASP A 47 -0.68 -10.51 -2.16
CA ASP A 47 -0.41 -11.93 -2.17
C ASP A 47 0.87 -12.29 -2.95
N THR A 48 1.17 -13.59 -2.99
CA THR A 48 2.36 -14.11 -3.67
C THR A 48 2.34 -13.82 -5.18
N ASP A 49 1.18 -13.88 -5.83
CA ASP A 49 1.08 -13.70 -7.28
C ASP A 49 1.21 -12.22 -7.65
N GLU A 50 0.61 -11.31 -6.87
CA GLU A 50 0.77 -9.86 -6.99
C GLU A 50 2.22 -9.43 -6.79
N GLY A 51 2.89 -9.96 -5.75
CA GLY A 51 4.31 -9.70 -5.50
C GLY A 51 5.23 -10.23 -6.60
N ASN A 52 4.93 -11.42 -7.15
CA ASN A 52 5.68 -11.99 -8.26
C ASN A 52 5.49 -11.18 -9.56
N ALA A 53 4.26 -10.72 -9.85
CA ALA A 53 3.93 -9.97 -11.05
C ALA A 53 4.72 -8.66 -11.18
N VAL A 54 5.07 -8.03 -10.06
CA VAL A 54 5.85 -6.79 -10.01
C VAL A 54 7.34 -7.01 -9.72
N ASN A 55 7.79 -8.26 -9.67
CA ASN A 55 9.15 -8.63 -9.28
C ASN A 55 9.59 -7.95 -7.97
N LEU A 56 8.72 -7.98 -6.95
CA LEU A 56 8.97 -7.31 -5.68
C LEU A 56 10.22 -7.90 -4.99
N LYS A 57 11.15 -7.01 -4.58
CA LYS A 57 12.37 -7.33 -3.85
C LYS A 57 12.42 -6.53 -2.54
N PRO A 58 13.28 -6.91 -1.57
CA PRO A 58 13.42 -6.18 -0.30
C PRO A 58 13.77 -4.70 -0.45
N ASP A 59 14.42 -4.32 -1.55
CA ASP A 59 14.85 -2.96 -1.88
C ASP A 59 13.98 -2.27 -2.93
N THR A 60 12.86 -2.90 -3.35
CA THR A 60 11.92 -2.27 -4.28
C THR A 60 11.27 -1.06 -3.60
N TYR A 61 11.43 0.11 -4.21
CA TYR A 61 10.75 1.32 -3.77
C TYR A 61 9.23 1.24 -3.99
N CYS A 62 8.48 1.62 -2.96
CA CYS A 62 7.02 1.69 -2.97
C CYS A 62 6.55 3.05 -2.43
N GLU A 63 5.43 3.55 -2.96
CA GLU A 63 4.80 4.81 -2.56
C GLU A 63 3.29 4.60 -2.40
N LEU A 64 2.73 5.10 -1.30
CA LEU A 64 1.29 5.22 -1.11
C LEU A 64 0.85 6.65 -1.46
N ALA A 65 -0.14 6.77 -2.34
CA ALA A 65 -0.77 8.02 -2.72
C ALA A 65 -2.29 7.94 -2.56
N LYS A 66 -2.93 9.05 -2.21
CA LYS A 66 -4.38 9.19 -2.27
C LYS A 66 -4.85 9.48 -3.70
#